data_AF-A0A2U1D4I0-F1
#
_entry.id   AF-A0A2U1D4I0-F1
#
_cell.length_a   1.000
_cell.length_b   1.000
_cell.length_c   1.000
_cell.angle_alpha   90.00
_cell.angle_beta   90.00
_cell.angle_gamma   90.00
#
_symmetry.space_group_name_H-M   'P 1'
#
loop_
_entity.id
_entity.type
_entity.pdbx_description
1 polymer ?
#
loop_
_entity_poly.entity_id
_entity_poly.type
_entity_poly.pdbx_seq_one_letter_code
_entity_poly.pdbx_strand_id
1 'polypeptide(L)'
;MFNKIPFFNKFFNHKQVAIDESDWRQTSQASIFFPGYQAELTNETSQAEIVSLQAAFLQRFDERMQQKLKKIKKADERDRYIIDEINQVRQFSPDMSIEIRTKLAQIKRSLLEK
;
A
#
# COMPACT_ATOMS: atom_id res chain seq x y z
N MET A 1 -7.85 -53.21 -19.00
CA MET A 1 -7.24 -52.89 -17.68
C MET A 1 -5.75 -52.65 -17.96
N PHE A 2 -5.13 -51.49 -17.77
CA PHE A 2 -5.21 -50.50 -16.69
C PHE A 2 -4.96 -49.08 -17.27
N ASN A 3 -5.80 -48.11 -16.91
CA ASN A 3 -5.51 -46.70 -17.13
C ASN A 3 -4.46 -46.25 -16.11
N LYS A 4 -3.28 -45.84 -16.58
CA LYS A 4 -2.33 -45.06 -15.77
C LYS A 4 -2.80 -43.61 -15.78
N ILE A 5 -3.33 -43.15 -14.66
CA ILE A 5 -3.63 -41.74 -14.39
C ILE A 5 -2.29 -41.03 -14.17
N PRO A 6 -1.91 -40.00 -14.95
CA PRO A 6 -0.81 -39.14 -14.55
C PRO A 6 -1.32 -38.18 -13.46
N PHE A 7 -0.69 -38.30 -12.29
CA PHE A 7 -0.71 -37.34 -11.19
C PHE A 7 -0.44 -35.92 -11.73
N PHE A 8 -1.47 -35.07 -11.76
CA PHE A 8 -1.26 -33.64 -11.90
C PHE A 8 -0.82 -33.07 -10.55
N ASN A 9 0.50 -33.01 -10.36
CA ASN A 9 1.10 -32.14 -9.36
C ASN A 9 0.90 -30.69 -9.84
N LYS A 10 -0.19 -30.07 -9.40
CA LYS A 10 -0.46 -28.65 -9.65
C LYS A 10 0.50 -27.85 -8.76
N PHE A 11 1.68 -27.56 -9.30
CA PHE A 11 2.61 -26.61 -8.70
C PHE A 11 1.86 -25.29 -8.46
N PHE A 12 1.74 -24.92 -7.20
CA PHE A 12 1.37 -23.57 -6.79
C PHE A 12 2.49 -22.64 -7.27
N ASN A 13 2.35 -22.14 -8.50
CA ASN A 13 3.11 -20.99 -8.95
C ASN A 13 2.66 -19.81 -8.09
N HIS A 14 3.46 -19.48 -7.07
CA HIS A 14 3.50 -18.15 -6.49
C HIS A 14 3.95 -17.20 -7.60
N LYS A 15 3.03 -16.85 -8.51
CA LYS A 15 3.20 -15.65 -9.30
C LYS A 15 3.24 -14.52 -8.29
N GLN A 16 4.42 -13.95 -8.08
CA GLN A 16 4.52 -12.57 -7.65
C GLN A 16 3.67 -11.79 -8.66
N VAL A 17 2.45 -11.43 -8.26
CA VAL A 17 1.64 -10.48 -9.00
C VAL A 17 2.49 -9.22 -8.98
N ALA A 18 3.12 -8.91 -10.11
CA ALA A 18 3.78 -7.63 -10.27
C ALA A 18 2.70 -6.58 -9.98
N ILE A 19 2.86 -5.84 -8.88
CA ILE A 19 1.95 -4.75 -8.54
C ILE A 19 2.05 -3.78 -9.71
N ASP A 20 0.96 -3.66 -10.46
CA ASP A 20 0.89 -2.65 -11.50
C ASP A 20 0.74 -1.31 -10.79
N GLU A 21 1.86 -0.60 -10.67
CA GLU A 21 1.90 0.71 -10.03
C GLU A 21 1.09 1.76 -10.79
N SER A 22 0.62 1.48 -12.01
CA SER A 22 -0.33 2.34 -12.74
C SER A 22 -1.80 2.09 -12.36
N ASP A 23 -2.12 0.94 -11.75
CA ASP A 23 -3.46 0.66 -11.23
C ASP A 23 -3.61 1.28 -9.83
N TRP A 24 -4.50 2.27 -9.74
CA TRP A 24 -4.79 2.94 -8.47
C TRP A 24 -5.25 1.96 -7.38
N ARG A 25 -5.85 0.82 -7.75
CA ARG A 25 -6.35 -0.18 -6.78
C ARG A 25 -5.22 -0.90 -6.07
N GLN A 26 -4.04 -0.99 -6.70
CA GLN A 26 -2.92 -1.81 -6.23
C GLN A 26 -1.68 -0.99 -5.89
N THR A 27 -1.58 0.25 -6.37
CA THR A 27 -0.43 1.11 -6.10
C THR A 27 -0.23 1.39 -4.60
N SER A 28 1.02 1.68 -4.27
CA SER A 28 1.47 2.21 -2.97
C SER A 28 1.89 3.69 -3.06
N GLN A 29 1.72 4.31 -4.22
CA GLN A 29 2.06 5.71 -4.48
C GLN A 29 0.83 6.60 -4.27
N ALA A 30 0.98 7.60 -3.40
CA ALA A 30 -0.13 8.49 -3.05
C ALA A 30 -0.64 9.29 -4.27
N SER A 31 0.28 9.76 -5.13
CA SER A 31 -0.05 10.52 -6.34
C SER A 31 -0.86 9.75 -7.38
N ILE A 32 -0.91 8.41 -7.30
CA ILE A 32 -1.69 7.55 -8.20
C ILE A 32 -2.96 7.08 -7.48
N PHE A 33 -2.83 6.64 -6.23
CA PHE A 33 -3.96 6.17 -5.45
C PHE A 33 -5.03 7.25 -5.27
N PHE A 34 -4.68 8.41 -4.70
CA PHE A 34 -5.67 9.40 -4.27
C PHE A 34 -6.51 9.94 -5.44
N PRO A 35 -5.91 10.39 -6.57
CA PRO A 35 -6.69 10.80 -7.73
C PRO A 35 -7.51 9.66 -8.34
N GLY A 36 -6.94 8.44 -8.39
CA GLY A 36 -7.58 7.30 -9.03
C GLY A 36 -8.81 6.78 -8.28
N TYR A 37 -8.72 6.60 -6.96
CA TYR A 37 -9.90 6.15 -6.21
C TYR A 37 -10.96 7.25 -6.11
N GLN A 38 -10.57 8.52 -6.00
CA GLN A 38 -11.51 9.65 -5.98
C GLN A 38 -12.34 9.76 -7.26
N ALA A 39 -11.73 9.52 -8.42
CA ALA A 39 -12.43 9.53 -9.71
C ALA A 39 -13.52 8.45 -9.81
N GLU A 40 -13.44 7.41 -8.99
CA GLU A 40 -14.34 6.26 -8.96
C GLU A 40 -15.33 6.31 -7.78
N LEU A 41 -15.22 7.31 -6.89
CA LEU A 41 -16.20 7.52 -5.83
C LEU A 41 -17.54 7.94 -6.43
N THR A 42 -18.60 7.28 -5.98
CA THR A 42 -19.97 7.64 -6.33
C THR A 42 -20.72 8.07 -5.08
N ASN A 43 -21.92 8.63 -5.25
CA ASN A 43 -22.80 8.95 -4.12
C ASN A 43 -23.25 7.69 -3.35
N GLU A 44 -23.05 6.50 -3.90
CA GLU A 44 -23.37 5.21 -3.28
C GLU A 44 -22.19 4.65 -2.49
N THR A 45 -20.98 5.18 -2.68
CA THR A 45 -19.80 4.69 -1.98
C THR A 45 -19.89 5.02 -0.50
N SER A 46 -20.00 3.98 0.32
CA SER A 46 -20.16 4.16 1.77
C SER A 46 -18.88 4.70 2.41
N GLN A 47 -19.01 5.44 3.51
CA GLN A 47 -17.86 5.91 4.28
C GLN A 47 -16.96 4.74 4.75
N ALA A 48 -17.54 3.59 5.07
CA ALA A 48 -16.80 2.39 5.47
C ALA A 48 -15.94 1.84 4.31
N GLU A 49 -16.45 1.87 3.09
CA GLU A 49 -15.73 1.48 1.89
C GLU A 49 -14.55 2.42 1.62
N ILE A 50 -14.76 3.73 1.72
CA ILE A 50 -13.69 4.75 1.59
C ILE A 50 -12.57 4.47 2.60
N VAL A 51 -12.92 4.26 3.87
CA VAL A 51 -11.94 3.95 4.92
C VAL A 51 -11.21 2.65 4.62
N SER A 52 -11.91 1.60 4.18
CA SER A 52 -11.31 0.32 3.81
C SER A 52 -10.27 0.47 2.68
N LEU A 53 -10.62 1.19 1.61
CA LEU A 53 -9.71 1.46 0.48
C LEU A 53 -8.46 2.22 0.92
N GLN A 54 -8.63 3.28 1.72
CA GLN A 54 -7.52 4.06 2.25
C GLN A 54 -6.65 3.25 3.22
N ALA A 55 -7.26 2.38 4.04
CA ALA A 55 -6.53 1.51 4.97
C ALA A 55 -5.69 0.47 4.23
N ALA A 56 -6.21 -0.09 3.13
CA ALA A 56 -5.50 -1.02 2.26
C ALA A 56 -4.33 -0.32 1.54
N PHE A 57 -4.51 0.91 1.07
CA PHE A 57 -3.42 1.73 0.55
C PHE A 57 -2.31 1.94 1.59
N LEU A 58 -2.65 2.33 2.82
CA LEU A 58 -1.65 2.56 3.88
C LEU A 58 -0.88 1.28 4.23
N GLN A 59 -1.50 0.10 4.13
CA GLN A 59 -0.80 -1.17 4.30
C GLN A 59 0.25 -1.38 3.21
N ARG A 60 -0.12 -1.22 1.93
CA ARG A 60 0.84 -1.36 0.82
C ARG A 60 1.95 -0.31 0.88
N PHE A 61 1.60 0.91 1.30
CA PHE A 61 2.57 1.97 1.54
C PHE A 61 3.59 1.58 2.61
N ASP A 62 3.15 1.09 3.78
CA ASP A 62 4.05 0.63 4.85
C ASP A 62 4.94 -0.53 4.39
N GLU A 63 4.38 -1.53 3.73
CA GLU A 63 5.13 -2.66 3.18
C GLU A 63 6.23 -2.19 2.20
N ARG A 64 5.91 -1.28 1.26
CA ARG A 64 6.90 -0.67 0.35
C ARG A 64 7.97 0.08 1.14
N MET A 65 7.58 0.90 2.11
CA MET A 65 8.51 1.68 2.94
C MET A 65 9.50 0.74 3.62
N GLN A 66 9.01 -0.29 4.32
CA GLN A 66 9.87 -1.25 5.02
C GLN A 66 10.86 -1.95 4.06
N GLN A 67 10.44 -2.30 2.85
CA GLN A 67 11.34 -2.90 1.85
C GLN A 67 12.40 -1.92 1.34
N LYS A 68 12.05 -0.64 1.15
CA LYS A 68 12.98 0.41 0.69
C LYS A 68 13.97 0.78 1.78
N LEU A 69 13.52 0.98 3.01
CA LEU A 69 14.38 1.38 4.14
C LEU A 69 15.44 0.33 4.47
N LYS A 70 15.16 -0.98 4.28
CA LYS A 70 16.16 -2.05 4.41
C LYS A 70 17.40 -1.86 3.51
N LYS A 71 17.28 -1.07 2.44
CA LYS A 71 18.36 -0.80 1.49
C LYS A 71 19.13 0.48 1.83
N ILE A 72 18.61 1.32 2.73
CA ILE A 72 19.24 2.59 3.16
C ILE A 72 20.05 2.33 4.42
N LYS A 73 21.38 2.49 4.33
CA LYS A 73 22.30 2.16 5.44
C LYS A 73 22.50 3.30 6.43
N LYS A 74 22.43 4.55 5.98
CA LYS A 74 22.68 5.73 6.82
C LYS A 74 21.38 6.20 7.47
N ALA A 75 21.43 6.41 8.79
CA ALA A 75 20.27 6.85 9.57
C ALA A 75 19.67 8.17 9.05
N ASP A 76 20.50 9.19 8.82
CA ASP A 76 20.00 10.49 8.35
C ASP A 76 19.37 10.45 6.94
N GLU A 77 19.84 9.55 6.08
CA GLU A 77 19.23 9.35 4.76
C GLU A 77 17.90 8.59 4.89
N ARG A 78 17.83 7.63 5.82
CA ARG A 78 16.64 6.86 6.13
C ARG A 78 15.51 7.75 6.67
N ASP A 79 15.82 8.60 7.65
CA ASP A 79 14.84 9.47 8.28
C ASP A 79 14.31 10.54 7.33
N ARG A 80 15.19 11.13 6.51
CA ARG A 80 14.77 12.04 5.42
C ARG A 80 13.83 11.35 4.44
N TYR A 81 14.19 10.15 3.98
CA TYR A 81 13.34 9.38 3.09
C TYR A 81 11.96 9.08 3.70
N ILE A 82 11.90 8.72 4.99
CA ILE A 82 10.63 8.53 5.71
C ILE A 82 9.80 9.80 5.72
N ILE A 83 10.41 10.93 6.08
CA ILE A 83 9.70 12.22 6.18
C ILE A 83 9.14 12.63 4.82
N ASP A 84 9.94 12.51 3.75
CA ASP A 84 9.53 12.89 2.40
C ASP A 84 8.35 12.04 1.90
N GLU A 85 8.42 10.72 2.08
CA GLU A 85 7.35 9.80 1.67
C GLU A 85 6.06 9.99 2.49
N ILE A 86 6.18 10.23 3.80
CA ILE A 86 5.01 10.56 4.63
C ILE A 86 4.39 11.90 4.19
N ASN A 87 5.20 12.90 3.84
CA ASN A 87 4.69 14.19 3.37
C ASN A 87 3.93 14.05 2.04
N GLN A 88 4.37 13.17 1.13
CA GLN A 88 3.64 12.85 -0.10
C GLN A 88 2.27 12.23 0.15
N VAL A 89 2.08 11.47 1.23
CA VAL A 89 0.76 10.99 1.63
C VAL A 89 -0.03 12.12 2.31
N ARG A 90 0.62 12.87 3.20
CA ARG A 90 -0.01 13.89 4.05
C ARG A 90 -0.66 15.03 3.26
N GLN A 91 -0.19 15.35 2.06
CA GLN A 91 -0.85 16.36 1.21
C GLN A 91 -2.33 16.03 0.91
N PHE A 92 -2.71 14.74 0.93
CA PHE A 92 -4.08 14.26 0.75
C PHE A 92 -4.87 14.14 2.06
N SER A 93 -4.36 14.71 3.17
CA SER A 93 -5.06 14.71 4.47
C SER A 93 -6.51 15.22 4.44
N PRO A 94 -6.88 16.23 3.62
CA PRO A 94 -8.27 16.66 3.50
C PRO A 94 -9.22 15.55 3.05
N ASP A 95 -8.71 14.56 2.32
CA ASP A 95 -9.48 13.45 1.76
C ASP A 95 -9.53 12.23 2.69
N MET A 96 -8.84 12.29 3.83
CA MET A 96 -8.70 11.18 4.77
C MET A 96 -9.59 11.34 5.99
N SER A 97 -10.17 10.22 6.43
CA SER A 97 -10.82 10.15 7.74
C SER A 97 -9.79 10.39 8.87
N ILE A 98 -10.28 10.73 10.07
CA ILE A 98 -9.43 10.90 11.26
C ILE A 98 -8.70 9.59 11.59
N GLU A 99 -9.38 8.45 11.43
CA GLU A 99 -8.80 7.13 11.62
C GLU A 99 -7.60 6.89 10.70
N ILE A 100 -7.74 7.19 9.41
CA ILE A 100 -6.68 7.01 8.42
C ILE A 100 -5.48 7.94 8.69
N ARG A 101 -5.74 9.19 9.06
CA ARG A 101 -4.69 10.12 9.50
C ARG A 101 -3.95 9.62 10.74
N THR A 102 -4.67 9.03 11.70
CA THR A 102 -4.09 8.43 12.90
C THR A 102 -3.20 7.23 12.53
N LYS A 103 -3.67 6.36 11.63
CA LYS A 103 -2.89 5.21 11.14
C LYS A 103 -1.61 5.66 10.41
N LEU A 104 -1.68 6.70 9.58
CA LEU A 104 -0.49 7.28 8.94
C LEU A 104 0.53 7.81 9.96
N ALA A 105 0.07 8.48 11.02
CA ALA A 105 0.94 8.95 12.10
C ALA A 105 1.60 7.79 12.86
N GLN A 106 0.86 6.70 13.11
CA GLN A 106 1.39 5.48 13.71
C GLN A 106 2.44 4.81 12.82
N ILE A 107 2.21 4.73 11.50
CA ILE A 107 3.20 4.23 10.53
C ILE A 107 4.47 5.08 10.59
N LYS A 108 4.36 6.41 10.49
CA LYS A 108 5.52 7.32 10.59
C LYS A 108 6.32 7.03 11.87
N ARG A 109 5.65 6.96 13.01
CA ARG A 109 6.29 6.69 14.31
C ARG A 109 7.01 5.34 14.30
N SER A 110 6.35 4.29 13.84
CA SER A 110 6.94 2.94 13.76
C SER A 110 8.17 2.88 12.84
N LEU A 111 8.18 3.65 11.74
CA LEU A 111 9.31 3.68 10.81
C LEU A 111 10.53 4.43 11.38
N LEU A 112 10.31 5.49 12.17
CA LEU A 112 11.38 6.30 12.77
C LEU A 112 11.97 5.68 14.05
N GLU A 113 11.16 4.95 14.82
CA GLU A 113 11.59 4.30 16.07
C GLU A 113 12.29 2.94 15.85
N LYS A 114 12.41 2.48 14.59
CA LYS A 114 13.15 1.27 14.20
C LYS A 114 14.62 1.54 13.91
#